data_AF-A0A2G9M2N5-F1
#
_entry.id   AF-A0A2G9M2N5-F1
#
_cell.length_a   1.000
_cell.length_b   1.000
_cell.length_c   1.000
_cell.angle_alpha   90.00
_cell.angle_beta   90.00
_cell.angle_gamma   90.00
#
_symmetry.space_group_name_H-M   'P 1'
#
loop_
_entity.id
_entity.type
_entity.pdbx_description
1 polymer ?
#
loop_
_entity_poly.entity_id
_entity_poly.type
_entity_poly.pdbx_seq_one_letter_code
_entity_poly.pdbx_strand_id
1 'polypeptide(L)'
;MRTKIIICLVASVLLLAVSLSAELETTNTCQEDLECTTVCEPYDLNCYCSETEICVLTEVCSTDADCSFCDELDLSCFCDIDNTCSEVVAETTDNTTETAPDTAVSEEVQQQVQGLQQQLEALEVSSLSLEQRLQLVEESLRSIDQQLRGVSSDLSTVEDTVQQNVNTVATGLAGLQQTVDITQQELDVVEEKVEKEQAFTTFLTWTFFILLIIAAALGTIYYINRKKPQEVSSEILDYITSHIKQGKKFPQIKQVLLQAGWSDEDIENAYKQTMKRNYQSYRQQQGQPLPETSGSDTRTKSIVIGVIGLVVVVGLFFLLKAASGQAIRIQMDDSGEAQILCFAPHIPKDSGCCLDENENGFCDFEEDRLLNRPEEDAAICQDSIECTAGKSCIDGKCLSLDQLYQTTQCRHRCNLESVRVETSDGEAYLVGPNLGGYTAAGGIEWKVKAIPEYCQTAELKVPIQIIKKSSGKIINDYITMLGQGEKSAVITHPASKKVQFQLEVVDVTESCN
;
A
#
# COMPACT_ATOMS: atom_id res chain seq x y z
N MET A 1 25.70 40.19 -21.62
CA MET A 1 26.33 38.85 -21.50
C MET A 1 25.81 38.06 -20.31
N ARG A 2 26.19 38.39 -19.05
CA ARG A 2 25.90 37.54 -17.86
C ARG A 2 24.47 36.99 -17.75
N THR A 3 23.43 37.78 -18.05
CA THR A 3 22.02 37.32 -18.03
C THR A 3 21.74 36.16 -18.98
N LYS A 4 22.37 36.11 -20.17
CA LYS A 4 22.22 34.98 -21.11
C LYS A 4 22.88 33.71 -20.58
N ILE A 5 24.01 33.82 -19.86
CA ILE A 5 24.71 32.68 -19.26
C ILE A 5 23.85 32.02 -18.18
N ILE A 6 23.16 32.82 -17.35
CA ILE A 6 22.23 32.31 -16.32
C ILE A 6 21.04 31.59 -16.97
N ILE A 7 20.44 32.17 -18.01
CA ILE A 7 19.32 31.54 -18.74
C ILE A 7 19.76 30.22 -19.39
N CYS A 8 20.96 30.16 -19.99
CA CYS A 8 21.51 28.90 -20.52
C CYS A 8 21.73 27.86 -19.41
N LEU A 9 22.31 28.23 -18.26
CA LEU A 9 22.52 27.29 -17.16
C LEU A 9 21.21 26.72 -16.61
N VAL A 10 20.18 27.55 -16.43
CA VAL A 10 18.85 27.08 -15.98
C VAL A 10 18.21 26.16 -17.02
N ALA A 11 18.31 26.48 -18.31
CA ALA A 11 17.82 25.62 -19.39
C ALA A 11 18.58 24.29 -19.48
N SER A 12 19.90 24.27 -19.29
CA SER A 12 20.71 23.05 -19.26
C SER A 12 20.37 22.16 -18.06
N VAL A 13 20.09 22.74 -16.88
CA VAL A 13 19.65 21.97 -15.71
C VAL A 13 18.24 21.40 -15.90
N LEU A 14 17.31 22.14 -16.51
CA LEU A 14 16.00 21.58 -16.87
C LEU A 14 16.11 20.45 -17.90
N LEU A 15 16.96 20.58 -18.92
CA LEU A 15 17.15 19.53 -19.94
C LEU A 15 17.77 18.26 -19.36
N LEU A 16 18.71 18.38 -18.41
CA LEU A 16 19.29 17.24 -17.68
C LEU A 16 18.27 16.53 -16.77
N ALA A 17 17.31 17.26 -16.21
CA ALA A 17 16.25 16.69 -15.37
C ALA A 17 15.19 15.90 -16.18
N VAL A 18 15.09 16.13 -17.49
CA VAL A 18 14.15 15.44 -18.40
C VAL A 18 14.76 14.22 -19.09
N SER A 19 16.09 14.07 -19.05
CA SER A 19 16.81 12.94 -19.68
C SER A 19 17.22 11.84 -18.69
N LEU A 20 16.64 11.83 -17.48
CA LEU A 20 16.94 10.88 -16.39
C LEU A 20 15.72 10.04 -15.96
N SER A 21 14.64 10.04 -16.76
CA SER A 21 13.40 9.30 -16.52
C SER A 21 13.09 8.34 -17.67
N ALA A 22 14.09 7.55 -18.06
CA ALA A 22 14.03 6.56 -19.14
C ALA A 22 14.98 5.40 -18.82
N GLU A 23 14.79 4.80 -17.65
CA GLU A 23 15.38 3.49 -17.32
C GLU A 23 14.41 2.40 -17.82
N LEU A 24 14.95 1.27 -18.27
CA LEU A 24 14.18 0.20 -18.90
C LEU A 24 13.43 -0.62 -17.84
N GLU A 25 12.11 -0.71 -17.96
CA GLU A 25 11.34 -1.84 -17.46
C GLU A 25 11.56 -3.01 -18.43
N THR A 26 12.45 -3.94 -18.07
CA THR A 26 12.63 -5.20 -18.82
C THR A 26 11.57 -6.19 -18.39
N THR A 27 10.38 -6.12 -18.98
CA THR A 27 9.40 -7.21 -18.86
C THR A 27 9.94 -8.47 -19.54
N ASN A 28 9.80 -9.63 -18.89
CA ASN A 28 10.20 -10.94 -19.43
C ASN A 28 9.20 -11.45 -20.50
N THR A 29 8.78 -10.56 -21.39
CA THR A 29 7.88 -10.80 -22.52
C THR A 29 8.69 -10.97 -23.79
N CYS A 30 8.47 -12.05 -24.53
CA CYS A 30 9.17 -12.38 -25.78
C CYS A 30 8.21 -12.49 -26.97
N GLN A 31 8.73 -12.30 -28.17
CA GLN A 31 8.03 -12.55 -29.44
C GLN A 31 8.79 -13.52 -30.36
N GLU A 32 10.11 -13.67 -30.17
CA GLU A 32 10.95 -14.67 -30.84
C GLU A 32 11.93 -15.32 -29.85
N ASP A 33 12.24 -16.61 -30.02
CA ASP A 33 13.14 -17.39 -29.13
C ASP A 33 14.52 -16.73 -28.92
N LEU A 34 14.98 -15.96 -29.91
CA LEU A 34 16.24 -15.23 -29.88
C LEU A 34 16.29 -14.22 -28.71
N GLU A 35 15.16 -13.66 -28.30
CA GLU A 35 15.08 -12.66 -27.22
C GLU A 35 15.34 -13.31 -25.85
N CYS A 36 14.90 -14.57 -25.67
CA CYS A 36 15.11 -15.36 -24.46
C CYS A 36 16.57 -15.76 -24.21
N THR A 37 17.43 -15.70 -25.23
CA THR A 37 18.84 -16.13 -25.10
C THR A 37 19.61 -15.34 -24.03
N THR A 38 19.31 -14.05 -23.85
CA THR A 38 19.96 -13.19 -22.85
C THR A 38 19.55 -13.48 -21.41
N VAL A 39 18.38 -14.08 -21.20
CA VAL A 39 17.88 -14.50 -19.88
C VAL A 39 18.55 -15.81 -19.45
N CYS A 40 18.84 -16.70 -20.41
CA CYS A 40 19.32 -18.06 -20.14
C CYS A 40 20.83 -18.27 -20.30
N GLU A 41 21.58 -17.32 -20.87
CA GLU A 41 23.05 -17.33 -20.96
C GLU A 41 23.79 -17.69 -19.64
N PRO A 42 23.30 -17.34 -18.42
CA PRO A 42 23.96 -17.74 -17.17
C PRO A 42 23.88 -19.24 -16.82
N TYR A 43 23.00 -20.01 -17.48
CA TYR A 43 22.62 -21.37 -17.06
C TYR A 43 23.00 -22.47 -18.06
N ASP A 44 23.51 -22.13 -19.24
CA ASP A 44 23.89 -23.08 -20.32
C ASP A 44 22.71 -23.98 -20.80
N LEU A 45 21.47 -23.49 -20.62
CA LEU A 45 20.21 -24.15 -20.98
C LEU A 45 19.60 -23.58 -22.27
N ASN A 46 18.86 -24.42 -22.99
CA ASN A 46 18.03 -23.99 -24.12
C ASN A 46 16.72 -23.35 -23.62
N CYS A 47 16.39 -22.19 -24.18
CA CYS A 47 15.15 -21.46 -23.89
C CYS A 47 14.47 -21.03 -25.19
N TYR A 48 13.15 -21.01 -25.16
CA TYR A 48 12.29 -20.58 -26.27
C TYR A 48 11.14 -19.73 -25.72
N CYS A 49 10.40 -19.06 -26.61
CA CYS A 49 9.24 -18.26 -26.24
C CYS A 49 7.96 -19.11 -26.23
N SER A 50 7.24 -19.14 -25.12
CA SER A 50 5.97 -19.86 -25.03
C SER A 50 4.86 -19.17 -25.84
N GLU A 51 3.77 -19.90 -26.12
CA GLU A 51 2.53 -19.31 -26.66
C GLU A 51 1.87 -18.29 -25.70
N THR A 52 2.36 -18.17 -24.47
CA THR A 52 1.96 -17.16 -23.48
C THR A 52 2.91 -15.94 -23.43
N GLU A 53 3.78 -15.78 -24.44
CA GLU A 53 4.77 -14.70 -24.57
C GLU A 53 5.82 -14.66 -23.43
N ILE A 54 6.10 -15.80 -22.77
CA ILE A 54 7.07 -15.91 -21.65
C ILE A 54 8.23 -16.83 -22.05
N CYS A 55 9.45 -16.47 -21.67
CA CYS A 55 10.62 -17.33 -21.88
C CYS A 55 10.58 -18.56 -20.96
N VAL A 56 10.56 -19.75 -21.55
CA VAL A 56 10.54 -21.04 -20.84
C VAL A 56 11.88 -21.75 -21.00
N LEU A 57 12.40 -22.30 -19.90
CA LEU A 57 13.58 -23.17 -19.90
C LEU A 57 13.16 -24.61 -20.18
N THR A 58 13.89 -25.32 -21.03
CA THR A 58 13.74 -26.77 -21.21
C THR A 58 15.08 -27.48 -21.11
N GLU A 59 15.15 -28.40 -20.15
CA GLU A 59 16.26 -29.34 -19.99
C GLU A 59 16.11 -30.47 -21.02
N VAL A 60 17.16 -30.71 -21.81
CA VAL A 60 17.13 -31.67 -22.93
C VAL A 60 17.72 -32.99 -22.45
N CYS A 61 16.87 -33.99 -22.24
CA CYS A 61 17.31 -35.32 -21.83
C CYS A 61 17.88 -36.12 -23.02
N SER A 62 18.80 -37.04 -22.74
CA SER A 62 19.28 -38.04 -23.72
C SER A 62 18.94 -39.47 -23.30
N THR A 63 18.57 -39.64 -22.03
CA THR A 63 18.16 -40.87 -21.34
C THR A 63 17.22 -40.51 -20.19
N ASP A 64 16.44 -41.47 -19.70
CA ASP A 64 15.55 -41.27 -18.53
C ASP A 64 16.31 -40.79 -17.27
N ALA A 65 17.60 -41.14 -17.16
CA ALA A 65 18.46 -40.75 -16.04
C ALA A 65 18.87 -39.26 -16.04
N ASP A 66 18.61 -38.52 -17.13
CA ASP A 66 18.86 -37.09 -17.20
C ASP A 66 17.68 -36.28 -16.62
N CYS A 67 16.48 -36.87 -16.46
CA CYS A 67 15.25 -36.25 -15.96
C CYS A 67 15.24 -36.04 -14.42
N SER A 68 16.37 -35.61 -13.85
CA SER A 68 16.63 -35.64 -12.40
C SER A 68 15.69 -34.80 -11.52
N PHE A 69 15.01 -33.81 -12.09
CA PHE A 69 14.02 -32.99 -11.37
C PHE A 69 12.82 -33.82 -10.84
N CYS A 70 12.46 -34.93 -11.48
CA CYS A 70 11.33 -35.74 -11.05
C CYS A 70 11.61 -36.55 -9.76
N ASP A 71 12.88 -36.81 -9.43
CA ASP A 71 13.28 -37.49 -8.18
C ASP A 71 12.96 -36.64 -6.92
N GLU A 72 12.87 -35.30 -7.03
CA GLU A 72 12.43 -34.43 -5.93
C GLU A 72 10.91 -34.42 -5.72
N LEU A 73 10.13 -34.94 -6.68
CA LEU A 73 8.66 -34.92 -6.69
C LEU A 73 8.01 -36.31 -6.53
N ASP A 74 8.82 -37.38 -6.40
CA ASP A 74 8.37 -38.78 -6.25
C ASP A 74 7.52 -39.28 -7.45
N LEU A 75 7.78 -38.72 -8.65
CA LEU A 75 7.07 -39.00 -9.91
C LEU A 75 7.94 -39.80 -10.90
N SER A 76 7.36 -40.80 -11.55
CA SER A 76 8.06 -41.59 -12.58
C SER A 76 8.02 -40.92 -13.95
N CYS A 77 9.05 -40.14 -14.26
CA CYS A 77 9.28 -39.55 -15.58
C CYS A 77 10.10 -40.48 -16.50
N PHE A 78 9.95 -40.31 -17.81
CA PHE A 78 10.80 -40.90 -18.85
C PHE A 78 11.19 -39.83 -19.87
N CYS A 79 12.29 -40.05 -20.60
CA CYS A 79 12.70 -39.18 -21.70
C CYS A 79 11.95 -39.59 -22.98
N ASP A 80 11.03 -38.75 -23.44
CA ASP A 80 10.22 -39.01 -24.63
C ASP A 80 11.01 -38.76 -25.93
N ILE A 81 10.42 -39.16 -27.07
CA ILE A 81 11.04 -39.17 -28.40
C ILE A 81 11.54 -37.82 -28.91
N ASP A 82 11.04 -36.72 -28.33
CA ASP A 82 11.45 -35.34 -28.62
C ASP A 82 12.54 -34.81 -27.65
N ASN A 83 13.17 -35.71 -26.87
CA ASN A 83 14.21 -35.43 -25.86
C ASN A 83 13.73 -34.52 -24.70
N THR A 84 12.49 -34.72 -24.25
CA THR A 84 11.85 -34.01 -23.13
C THR A 84 11.25 -34.99 -22.11
N CYS A 85 11.17 -34.61 -20.85
CA CYS A 85 10.73 -35.50 -19.76
C CYS A 85 9.20 -35.51 -19.59
N SER A 86 8.58 -36.70 -19.58
CA SER A 86 7.13 -36.94 -19.56
C SER A 86 6.70 -37.99 -18.53
N GLU A 87 5.43 -37.98 -18.09
CA GLU A 87 4.86 -38.87 -17.04
C GLU A 87 4.15 -40.13 -17.61
N VAL A 88 4.09 -41.23 -16.84
CA VAL A 88 3.51 -42.53 -17.27
C VAL A 88 2.21 -42.87 -16.55
N VAL A 89 1.16 -43.24 -17.31
CA VAL A 89 -0.08 -43.85 -16.80
C VAL A 89 -0.23 -45.27 -17.37
N ALA A 90 -0.58 -46.26 -16.53
CA ALA A 90 -0.48 -47.69 -16.88
C ALA A 90 -1.82 -48.45 -16.85
N GLU A 91 -2.06 -49.26 -17.89
CA GLU A 91 -3.14 -50.26 -17.97
C GLU A 91 -2.56 -51.69 -18.15
N THR A 92 -3.37 -52.73 -17.88
CA THR A 92 -2.95 -54.14 -17.92
C THR A 92 -3.95 -55.03 -18.68
N THR A 93 -3.46 -56.12 -19.28
CA THR A 93 -4.31 -57.13 -19.98
C THR A 93 -3.61 -58.49 -19.95
N ASP A 94 -4.39 -59.58 -19.82
CA ASP A 94 -3.88 -60.95 -19.62
C ASP A 94 -4.58 -61.98 -20.55
N ASN A 95 -3.99 -63.16 -20.75
CA ASN A 95 -4.21 -63.98 -21.97
C ASN A 95 -4.00 -65.51 -21.73
N THR A 96 -4.87 -66.40 -22.26
CA THR A 96 -4.61 -67.87 -22.22
C THR A 96 -5.37 -68.68 -23.29
N THR A 97 -4.87 -69.86 -23.68
CA THR A 97 -5.39 -70.75 -24.76
C THR A 97 -4.98 -72.22 -24.52
N GLU A 98 -5.80 -73.23 -24.85
CA GLU A 98 -5.31 -74.63 -25.06
C GLU A 98 -6.23 -75.55 -25.92
N THR A 99 -5.88 -76.85 -26.09
CA THR A 99 -6.08 -77.62 -27.36
C THR A 99 -6.54 -79.11 -27.21
N ALA A 100 -6.93 -79.78 -28.31
CA ALA A 100 -7.33 -81.22 -28.44
C ALA A 100 -6.36 -82.02 -29.38
N PRO A 101 -6.63 -83.14 -30.14
CA PRO A 101 -7.88 -83.89 -30.50
C PRO A 101 -7.79 -85.46 -30.62
N ASP A 102 -8.80 -86.11 -31.26
CA ASP A 102 -8.80 -87.37 -32.08
C ASP A 102 -8.50 -88.78 -31.46
N THR A 103 -8.85 -89.98 -32.03
CA THR A 103 -9.88 -90.51 -33.00
C THR A 103 -9.94 -92.08 -32.94
N ALA A 104 -11.07 -92.73 -33.29
CA ALA A 104 -11.14 -94.18 -33.67
C ALA A 104 -12.43 -94.55 -34.46
N VAL A 105 -12.36 -95.52 -35.41
CA VAL A 105 -13.23 -95.56 -36.64
C VAL A 105 -14.13 -96.84 -36.79
N SER A 106 -14.56 -97.51 -35.71
CA SER A 106 -15.65 -98.52 -35.82
C SER A 106 -16.45 -98.75 -34.54
N GLU A 107 -15.81 -98.60 -33.37
CA GLU A 107 -16.53 -98.11 -32.19
C GLU A 107 -17.22 -96.78 -32.50
N GLU A 108 -16.71 -96.04 -33.49
CA GLU A 108 -17.16 -94.73 -33.98
C GLU A 108 -18.66 -94.54 -34.12
N VAL A 109 -19.47 -95.51 -34.57
CA VAL A 109 -20.93 -95.28 -34.62
C VAL A 109 -21.54 -95.27 -33.20
N GLN A 110 -20.98 -96.07 -32.30
CA GLN A 110 -21.39 -96.15 -30.90
C GLN A 110 -20.74 -95.05 -30.04
N GLN A 111 -19.54 -94.59 -30.41
CA GLN A 111 -18.85 -93.39 -29.89
C GLN A 111 -19.41 -92.09 -30.49
N GLN A 112 -20.02 -92.10 -31.68
CA GLN A 112 -20.80 -90.99 -32.22
C GLN A 112 -22.15 -90.94 -31.52
N VAL A 113 -22.79 -92.07 -31.20
CA VAL A 113 -24.00 -92.07 -30.36
C VAL A 113 -23.68 -91.62 -28.93
N GLN A 114 -22.66 -92.18 -28.28
CA GLN A 114 -22.23 -91.73 -26.95
C GLN A 114 -21.67 -90.30 -26.96
N GLY A 115 -20.96 -89.91 -28.01
CA GLY A 115 -20.43 -88.56 -28.21
C GLY A 115 -21.53 -87.54 -28.52
N LEU A 116 -22.59 -87.93 -29.25
CA LEU A 116 -23.80 -87.13 -29.42
C LEU A 116 -24.58 -87.02 -28.11
N GLN A 117 -24.61 -88.07 -27.27
CA GLN A 117 -25.18 -87.97 -25.92
C GLN A 117 -24.36 -87.04 -25.02
N GLN A 118 -23.03 -87.16 -25.00
CA GLN A 118 -22.14 -86.26 -24.28
C GLN A 118 -22.22 -84.82 -24.82
N GLN A 119 -22.37 -84.63 -26.13
CA GLN A 119 -22.66 -83.33 -26.72
C GLN A 119 -24.04 -82.81 -26.32
N LEU A 120 -25.06 -83.66 -26.19
CA LEU A 120 -26.38 -83.26 -25.72
C LEU A 120 -26.33 -82.80 -24.24
N GLU A 121 -25.69 -83.59 -23.38
CA GLU A 121 -25.49 -83.27 -21.95
C GLU A 121 -24.64 -82.00 -21.79
N ALA A 122 -23.57 -81.85 -22.57
CA ALA A 122 -22.76 -80.63 -22.59
C ALA A 122 -23.53 -79.42 -23.15
N LEU A 123 -24.44 -79.61 -24.11
CA LEU A 123 -25.28 -78.55 -24.66
C LEU A 123 -26.40 -78.15 -23.67
N GLU A 124 -26.95 -79.09 -22.90
CA GLU A 124 -27.91 -78.84 -21.83
C GLU A 124 -27.26 -78.07 -20.67
N VAL A 125 -26.06 -78.49 -20.22
CA VAL A 125 -25.24 -77.74 -19.25
C VAL A 125 -24.84 -76.36 -19.79
N SER A 126 -24.49 -76.24 -21.07
CA SER A 126 -24.19 -74.96 -21.72
C SER A 126 -25.43 -74.06 -21.80
N SER A 127 -26.62 -74.62 -22.04
CA SER A 127 -27.89 -73.88 -22.03
C SER A 127 -28.21 -73.32 -20.65
N LEU A 128 -28.10 -74.13 -19.60
CA LEU A 128 -28.28 -73.70 -18.20
C LEU A 128 -27.25 -72.63 -17.79
N SER A 129 -26.00 -72.76 -18.26
CA SER A 129 -24.95 -71.74 -18.07
C SER A 129 -25.29 -70.43 -18.81
N LEU A 130 -25.83 -70.50 -20.02
CA LEU A 130 -26.32 -69.31 -20.76
C LEU A 130 -27.50 -68.65 -20.04
N GLU A 131 -28.45 -69.41 -19.49
CA GLU A 131 -29.56 -68.86 -18.71
C GLU A 131 -29.09 -68.14 -17.44
N GLN A 132 -28.14 -68.71 -16.70
CA GLN A 132 -27.53 -68.02 -15.54
C GLN A 132 -26.78 -66.74 -15.97
N ARG A 133 -26.03 -66.77 -17.08
CA ARG A 133 -25.33 -65.59 -17.60
C ARG A 133 -26.31 -64.50 -18.07
N LEU A 134 -27.45 -64.87 -18.65
CA LEU A 134 -28.51 -63.93 -19.03
C LEU A 134 -29.14 -63.25 -17.81
N GLN A 135 -29.41 -63.99 -16.73
CA GLN A 135 -29.90 -63.41 -15.47
C GLN A 135 -28.91 -62.39 -14.89
N LEU A 136 -27.62 -62.74 -14.85
CA LEU A 136 -26.55 -61.87 -14.34
C LEU A 136 -26.38 -60.60 -15.21
N VAL A 137 -26.58 -60.70 -16.52
CA VAL A 137 -26.64 -59.54 -17.42
C VAL A 137 -27.90 -58.69 -17.18
N GLU A 138 -29.06 -59.30 -16.91
CA GLU A 138 -30.30 -58.55 -16.58
C GLU A 138 -30.16 -57.77 -15.26
N GLU A 139 -29.53 -58.35 -14.24
CA GLU A 139 -29.20 -57.65 -12.99
C GLU A 139 -28.18 -56.52 -13.21
N SER A 140 -27.15 -56.76 -14.02
CA SER A 140 -26.15 -55.75 -14.38
C SER A 140 -26.80 -54.56 -15.13
N LEU A 141 -27.72 -54.83 -16.05
CA LEU A 141 -28.48 -53.79 -16.77
C LEU A 141 -29.41 -53.00 -15.84
N ARG A 142 -30.03 -53.63 -14.82
CA ARG A 142 -30.78 -52.90 -13.78
C ARG A 142 -29.89 -51.99 -12.95
N SER A 143 -28.68 -52.44 -12.61
CA SER A 143 -27.70 -51.62 -11.88
C SER A 143 -27.30 -50.38 -12.69
N ILE A 144 -27.02 -50.56 -13.98
CA ILE A 144 -26.67 -49.46 -14.90
C ILE A 144 -27.82 -48.47 -15.07
N ASP A 145 -29.08 -48.92 -15.19
CA ASP A 145 -30.26 -48.02 -15.24
C ASP A 145 -30.43 -47.21 -13.93
N GLN A 146 -30.09 -47.78 -12.77
CA GLN A 146 -30.08 -47.04 -11.50
C GLN A 146 -28.94 -46.01 -11.43
N GLN A 147 -27.73 -46.37 -11.86
CA GLN A 147 -26.59 -45.45 -11.92
C GLN A 147 -26.84 -44.28 -12.89
N LEU A 148 -27.41 -44.56 -14.07
CA LEU A 148 -27.73 -43.53 -15.07
C LEU A 148 -28.76 -42.51 -14.56
N ARG A 149 -29.74 -42.95 -13.75
CA ARG A 149 -30.68 -42.05 -13.07
C ARG A 149 -30.00 -41.17 -12.01
N GLY A 150 -29.01 -41.72 -11.29
CA GLY A 150 -28.18 -40.95 -10.35
C GLY A 150 -27.44 -39.82 -11.06
N VAL A 151 -26.64 -40.17 -12.07
CA VAL A 151 -25.89 -39.21 -12.89
C VAL A 151 -26.81 -38.15 -13.51
N SER A 152 -28.02 -38.52 -13.95
CA SER A 152 -29.01 -37.57 -14.47
C SER A 152 -29.57 -36.61 -13.42
N SER A 153 -29.56 -36.96 -12.13
CA SER A 153 -29.98 -36.11 -11.01
C SER A 153 -28.84 -35.20 -10.53
N ASP A 154 -27.62 -35.74 -10.52
CA ASP A 154 -26.41 -34.99 -10.18
C ASP A 154 -26.17 -33.88 -11.22
N LEU A 155 -26.34 -34.19 -12.52
CA LEU A 155 -26.21 -33.23 -13.62
C LEU A 155 -27.17 -32.05 -13.49
N SER A 156 -28.45 -32.27 -13.15
CA SER A 156 -29.39 -31.16 -12.90
C SER A 156 -29.03 -30.34 -11.66
N THR A 157 -28.45 -30.98 -10.64
CA THR A 157 -28.01 -30.27 -9.42
C THR A 157 -26.80 -29.36 -9.73
N VAL A 158 -25.91 -29.80 -10.62
CA VAL A 158 -24.81 -28.97 -11.13
C VAL A 158 -25.34 -27.82 -12.00
N GLU A 159 -26.32 -28.06 -12.87
CA GLU A 159 -26.95 -27.02 -13.71
C GLU A 159 -27.58 -25.91 -12.86
N ASP A 160 -28.40 -26.25 -11.86
CA ASP A 160 -29.00 -25.30 -10.91
C ASP A 160 -27.93 -24.52 -10.12
N THR A 161 -26.88 -25.20 -9.64
CA THR A 161 -25.79 -24.59 -8.87
C THR A 161 -24.98 -23.60 -9.71
N VAL A 162 -24.64 -23.98 -10.95
CA VAL A 162 -23.94 -23.09 -11.89
C VAL A 162 -24.82 -21.88 -12.23
N GLN A 163 -26.11 -22.06 -12.47
CA GLN A 163 -27.03 -20.96 -12.75
C GLN A 163 -27.18 -20.00 -11.56
N GLN A 164 -27.22 -20.52 -10.32
CA GLN A 164 -27.23 -19.69 -9.11
C GLN A 164 -25.92 -18.92 -8.93
N ASN A 165 -24.77 -19.55 -9.18
CA ASN A 165 -23.46 -18.89 -9.11
C ASN A 165 -23.30 -17.81 -10.18
N VAL A 166 -23.72 -18.06 -11.43
CA VAL A 166 -23.73 -17.07 -12.52
C VAL A 166 -24.62 -15.87 -12.16
N ASN A 167 -25.81 -16.11 -11.59
CA ASN A 167 -26.69 -15.02 -11.12
C ASN A 167 -26.02 -14.20 -10.01
N THR A 168 -25.35 -14.87 -9.06
CA THR A 168 -24.65 -14.22 -7.95
C THR A 168 -23.48 -13.37 -8.44
N VAL A 169 -22.67 -13.88 -9.36
CA VAL A 169 -21.57 -13.15 -10.02
C VAL A 169 -22.11 -11.95 -10.80
N ALA A 170 -23.23 -12.09 -11.53
CA ALA A 170 -23.86 -10.98 -12.24
C ALA A 170 -24.32 -9.86 -11.29
N THR A 171 -24.90 -10.20 -10.12
CA THR A 171 -25.23 -9.20 -9.10
C THR A 171 -24.01 -8.57 -8.45
N GLY A 172 -22.94 -9.34 -8.21
CA GLY A 172 -21.68 -8.82 -7.68
C GLY A 172 -21.00 -7.86 -8.65
N LEU A 173 -21.01 -8.18 -9.95
CA LEU A 173 -20.46 -7.33 -11.01
C LEU A 173 -21.27 -6.03 -11.19
N ALA A 174 -22.60 -6.09 -11.03
CA ALA A 174 -23.45 -4.89 -10.99
C ALA A 174 -23.18 -4.02 -9.74
N GLY A 175 -22.92 -4.64 -8.59
CA GLY A 175 -22.44 -3.96 -7.38
C GLY A 175 -21.09 -3.27 -7.60
N LEU A 176 -20.11 -3.97 -8.19
CA LEU A 176 -18.81 -3.42 -8.57
C LEU A 176 -18.94 -2.24 -9.55
N GLN A 177 -19.80 -2.32 -10.55
CA GLN A 177 -20.09 -1.20 -11.46
C GLN A 177 -20.62 0.02 -10.69
N GLN A 178 -21.54 -0.18 -9.74
CA GLN A 178 -22.05 0.90 -8.89
C GLN A 178 -20.95 1.48 -7.99
N THR A 179 -20.07 0.64 -7.42
CA THR A 179 -18.91 1.09 -6.62
C THR A 179 -17.91 1.87 -7.46
N VAL A 180 -17.67 1.50 -8.72
CA VAL A 180 -16.85 2.27 -9.67
C VAL A 180 -17.51 3.62 -9.96
N ASP A 181 -18.81 3.67 -10.26
CA ASP A 181 -19.53 4.93 -10.52
C ASP A 181 -19.52 5.87 -9.29
N ILE A 182 -19.61 5.33 -8.07
CA ILE A 182 -19.46 6.08 -6.81
C ILE A 182 -18.02 6.57 -6.62
N THR A 183 -17.03 5.71 -6.85
CA THR A 183 -15.60 6.05 -6.73
C THR A 183 -15.22 7.14 -7.75
N GLN A 184 -15.79 7.10 -8.95
CA GLN A 184 -15.66 8.14 -9.97
C GLN A 184 -16.22 9.48 -9.47
N GLN A 185 -17.41 9.50 -8.86
CA GLN A 185 -17.97 10.72 -8.26
C GLN A 185 -17.17 11.22 -7.05
N GLU A 186 -16.60 10.34 -6.23
CA GLU A 186 -15.71 10.76 -5.15
C GLU A 186 -14.40 11.33 -5.68
N LEU A 187 -13.84 10.78 -6.77
CA LEU A 187 -12.71 11.37 -7.49
C LEU A 187 -13.06 12.76 -8.04
N ASP A 188 -14.18 12.94 -8.75
CA ASP A 188 -14.62 14.24 -9.27
C ASP A 188 -14.72 15.29 -8.12
N VAL A 189 -15.24 14.88 -6.97
CA VAL A 189 -15.38 15.72 -5.76
C VAL A 189 -14.05 15.95 -5.04
N VAL A 190 -13.06 15.07 -5.19
CA VAL A 190 -11.68 15.29 -4.71
C VAL A 190 -10.92 16.20 -5.67
N GLU A 191 -11.05 16.02 -6.99
CA GLU A 191 -10.44 16.87 -8.00
C GLU A 191 -10.97 18.30 -7.89
N GLU A 192 -12.29 18.51 -7.73
CA GLU A 192 -12.87 19.84 -7.52
C GLU A 192 -12.37 20.52 -6.22
N LYS A 193 -11.99 19.74 -5.19
CA LYS A 193 -11.34 20.26 -3.97
C LYS A 193 -9.86 20.57 -4.19
N VAL A 194 -9.13 19.69 -4.89
CA VAL A 194 -7.71 19.87 -5.22
C VAL A 194 -7.53 21.09 -6.12
N GLU A 195 -8.38 21.28 -7.14
CA GLU A 195 -8.42 22.51 -7.93
C GLU A 195 -8.66 23.74 -7.06
N LYS A 196 -9.60 23.68 -6.10
CA LYS A 196 -9.88 24.80 -5.18
C LYS A 196 -8.71 25.11 -4.25
N GLU A 197 -8.02 24.12 -3.70
CA GLU A 197 -6.83 24.34 -2.86
C GLU A 197 -5.60 24.77 -3.67
N GLN A 198 -5.43 24.25 -4.88
CA GLN A 198 -4.38 24.66 -5.82
C GLN A 198 -4.63 26.09 -6.31
N ALA A 199 -5.88 26.47 -6.58
CA ALA A 199 -6.28 27.84 -6.87
C ALA A 199 -6.07 28.77 -5.66
N PHE A 200 -6.40 28.33 -4.44
CA PHE A 200 -6.23 29.13 -3.23
C PHE A 200 -4.75 29.34 -2.86
N THR A 201 -3.91 28.32 -2.98
CA THR A 201 -2.44 28.44 -2.78
C THR A 201 -1.77 29.27 -3.88
N THR A 202 -2.25 29.18 -5.12
CA THR A 202 -1.83 30.06 -6.23
C THR A 202 -2.26 31.51 -5.98
N PHE A 203 -3.48 31.73 -5.49
CA PHE A 203 -4.01 33.05 -5.13
C PHE A 203 -3.23 33.67 -3.95
N LEU A 204 -2.93 32.90 -2.90
CA LEU A 204 -2.12 33.36 -1.77
C LEU A 204 -0.70 33.74 -2.19
N THR A 205 -0.04 32.94 -3.03
CA THR A 205 1.30 33.27 -3.52
C THR A 205 1.30 34.51 -4.41
N TRP A 206 0.34 34.66 -5.35
CA TRP A 206 0.18 35.89 -6.13
C TRP A 206 -0.10 37.12 -5.25
N THR A 207 -0.98 36.98 -4.25
CA THR A 207 -1.31 38.07 -3.31
C THR A 207 -0.08 38.49 -2.50
N PHE A 208 0.73 37.53 -2.05
CA PHE A 208 1.99 37.81 -1.36
C PHE A 208 2.98 38.58 -2.26
N PHE A 209 3.16 38.17 -3.53
CA PHE A 209 4.02 38.90 -4.47
C PHE A 209 3.52 40.32 -4.75
N ILE A 210 2.20 40.52 -4.91
CA ILE A 210 1.60 41.86 -5.07
C ILE A 210 1.87 42.73 -3.83
N LEU A 211 1.67 42.21 -2.62
CA LEU A 211 1.96 42.94 -1.38
C LEU A 211 3.45 43.29 -1.24
N LEU A 212 4.36 42.41 -1.67
CA LEU A 212 5.81 42.66 -1.68
C LEU A 212 6.18 43.78 -2.67
N ILE A 213 5.56 43.80 -3.87
CA ILE A 213 5.71 44.88 -4.84
C ILE A 213 5.19 46.21 -4.30
N ILE A 214 4.02 46.21 -3.64
CA ILE A 214 3.44 47.40 -3.00
C ILE A 214 4.37 47.91 -1.87
N ALA A 215 4.91 47.02 -1.03
CA ALA A 215 5.84 47.39 0.02
C ALA A 215 7.14 48.00 -0.53
N ALA A 216 7.68 47.45 -1.63
CA ALA A 216 8.85 48.00 -2.32
C ALA A 216 8.57 49.37 -2.97
N ALA A 217 7.38 49.55 -3.56
CA ALA A 217 6.94 50.84 -4.11
C ALA A 217 6.76 51.90 -3.02
N LEU A 218 6.09 51.56 -1.91
CA LEU A 218 5.94 52.45 -0.76
C LEU A 218 7.29 52.80 -0.11
N GLY A 219 8.19 51.82 0.02
CA GLY A 219 9.54 52.03 0.53
C GLY A 219 10.39 52.96 -0.34
N THR A 220 10.30 52.84 -1.68
CA THR A 220 11.00 53.74 -2.60
C THR A 220 10.37 55.13 -2.66
N ILE A 221 9.03 55.25 -2.62
CA ILE A 221 8.32 56.54 -2.49
C ILE A 221 8.73 57.24 -1.19
N TYR A 222 8.75 56.52 -0.06
CA TYR A 222 9.19 57.04 1.24
C TYR A 222 10.66 57.50 1.20
N TYR A 223 11.55 56.71 0.58
CA TYR A 223 12.96 57.07 0.43
C TYR A 223 13.18 58.31 -0.44
N ILE A 224 12.40 58.49 -1.51
CA ILE A 224 12.46 59.66 -2.41
C ILE A 224 11.85 60.91 -1.75
N ASN A 225 10.71 60.75 -1.07
CA ASN A 225 10.01 61.84 -0.38
C ASN A 225 10.65 62.23 0.97
N ARG A 226 11.64 61.46 1.45
CA ARG A 226 12.46 61.84 2.60
C ARG A 226 13.28 63.08 2.24
N LYS A 227 12.75 64.26 2.57
CA LYS A 227 13.39 65.57 2.39
C LYS A 227 14.87 65.45 2.74
N LYS A 228 15.74 65.83 1.80
CA LYS A 228 17.19 65.93 2.08
C LYS A 228 17.36 66.80 3.32
N PRO A 229 18.15 66.38 4.33
CA PRO A 229 18.35 67.20 5.53
C PRO A 229 18.90 68.55 5.08
N GLN A 230 18.27 69.63 5.54
CA GLN A 230 18.63 70.98 5.12
C GLN A 230 20.12 71.23 5.42
N GLU A 231 20.84 71.75 4.43
CA GLU A 231 22.28 72.00 4.58
C GLU A 231 22.47 73.12 5.60
N VAL A 232 23.05 72.77 6.75
CA VAL A 232 23.27 73.69 7.86
C VAL A 232 24.45 74.58 7.50
N SER A 233 24.28 75.90 7.57
CA SER A 233 25.33 76.83 7.20
C SER A 233 26.59 76.61 8.03
N SER A 234 27.76 76.76 7.39
CA SER A 234 29.07 76.58 8.03
C SER A 234 29.22 77.43 9.30
N GLU A 235 28.67 78.65 9.27
CA GLU A 235 28.61 79.61 10.37
C GLU A 235 27.96 79.01 11.63
N ILE A 236 26.87 78.27 11.50
CA ILE A 236 26.14 77.64 12.61
C ILE A 236 26.92 76.43 13.12
N LEU A 237 27.51 75.64 12.23
CA LEU A 237 28.40 74.54 12.63
C LEU A 237 29.63 75.05 13.39
N ASP A 238 30.20 76.19 12.97
CA ASP A 238 31.35 76.85 13.60
C ASP A 238 30.96 77.52 14.93
N TYR A 239 29.77 78.12 15.02
CA TYR A 239 29.18 78.64 16.27
C TYR A 239 28.99 77.54 17.32
N ILE A 240 28.37 76.42 16.94
CA ILE A 240 28.18 75.25 17.81
C ILE A 240 29.55 74.68 18.22
N THR A 241 30.50 74.58 17.29
CA THR A 241 31.87 74.14 17.57
C THR A 241 32.57 75.03 18.59
N SER A 242 32.44 76.36 18.46
CA SER A 242 32.98 77.33 19.42
C SER A 242 32.35 77.15 20.80
N HIS A 243 31.03 76.90 20.87
CA HIS A 243 30.33 76.66 22.14
C HIS A 243 30.73 75.34 22.80
N ILE A 244 30.93 74.26 22.03
CA ILE A 244 31.48 72.99 22.54
C ILE A 244 32.90 73.18 23.08
N LYS A 245 33.76 73.93 22.37
CA LYS A 245 35.12 74.27 22.83
C LYS A 245 35.14 75.12 24.11
N GLN A 246 34.08 75.89 24.38
CA GLN A 246 33.85 76.61 25.64
C GLN A 246 33.27 75.71 26.75
N GLY A 247 33.12 74.40 26.53
CA GLY A 247 32.57 73.45 27.51
C GLY A 247 31.05 73.52 27.70
N LYS A 248 30.33 74.30 26.88
CA LYS A 248 28.86 74.40 26.97
C LYS A 248 28.23 73.10 26.46
N LYS A 249 27.28 72.57 27.22
CA LYS A 249 26.56 71.32 26.90
C LYS A 249 25.41 71.58 25.94
N PHE A 250 24.99 70.55 25.19
CA PHE A 250 23.92 70.64 24.18
C PHE A 250 22.67 71.42 24.65
N PRO A 251 22.08 71.22 25.85
CA PRO A 251 20.90 71.99 26.28
C PRO A 251 21.10 73.50 26.31
N GLN A 252 22.30 73.97 26.66
CA GLN A 252 22.64 75.40 26.70
C GLN A 252 22.77 75.99 25.29
N ILE A 253 23.31 75.22 24.35
CA ILE A 253 23.43 75.60 22.93
C ILE A 253 22.05 75.60 22.28
N LYS A 254 21.25 74.56 22.53
CA LYS A 254 19.85 74.44 22.11
C LYS A 254 19.00 75.61 22.62
N GLN A 255 19.11 75.99 23.89
CA GLN A 255 18.36 77.13 24.44
C GLN A 255 18.66 78.45 23.71
N VAL A 256 19.93 78.73 23.38
CA VAL A 256 20.30 79.97 22.67
C VAL A 256 19.87 79.94 21.20
N LEU A 257 19.96 78.78 20.53
CA LEU A 257 19.48 78.66 19.15
C LEU A 257 17.94 78.72 19.04
N LEU A 258 17.20 78.16 20.02
CA LEU A 258 15.74 78.33 20.15
C LEU A 258 15.38 79.81 20.34
N GLN A 259 16.13 80.55 21.17
CA GLN A 259 15.97 82.00 21.33
C GLN A 259 16.31 82.79 20.05
N ALA A 260 17.18 82.26 19.19
CA ALA A 260 17.47 82.78 17.86
C ALA A 260 16.47 82.32 16.78
N GLY A 261 15.36 81.67 17.15
CA GLY A 261 14.27 81.30 16.25
C GLY A 261 14.50 80.01 15.44
N TRP A 262 15.50 79.19 15.77
CA TRP A 262 15.73 77.91 15.11
C TRP A 262 14.73 76.84 15.57
N SER A 263 14.33 75.94 14.68
CA SER A 263 13.50 74.78 15.07
C SER A 263 14.32 73.75 15.86
N ASP A 264 13.66 72.97 16.70
CA ASP A 264 14.37 71.98 17.53
C ASP A 264 14.97 70.84 16.70
N GLU A 265 14.33 70.47 15.60
CA GLU A 265 14.85 69.48 14.65
C GLU A 265 16.10 70.00 13.93
N ASP A 266 16.10 71.27 13.50
CA ASP A 266 17.27 71.90 12.88
C ASP A 266 18.43 72.04 13.86
N ILE A 267 18.16 72.34 15.14
CA ILE A 267 19.16 72.41 16.21
C ILE A 267 19.80 71.05 16.45
N GLU A 268 19.00 69.99 16.55
CA GLU A 268 19.53 68.63 16.70
C GLU A 268 20.30 68.18 15.47
N ASN A 269 19.81 68.47 14.27
CA ASN A 269 20.49 68.17 13.00
C ASN A 269 21.84 68.91 12.90
N ALA A 270 21.86 70.22 13.15
CA ALA A 270 23.06 71.05 13.20
C ALA A 270 24.07 70.56 14.24
N TYR A 271 23.62 70.17 15.43
CA TYR A 271 24.50 69.62 16.46
C TYR A 271 25.09 68.25 16.06
N LYS A 272 24.26 67.35 15.49
CA LYS A 272 24.71 66.04 14.98
C LYS A 272 25.71 66.19 13.82
N GLN A 273 25.47 67.09 12.88
CA GLN A 273 26.41 67.44 11.80
C GLN A 273 27.71 68.05 12.35
N THR A 274 27.61 68.96 13.33
CA THR A 274 28.77 69.59 13.99
C THR A 274 29.66 68.56 14.68
N MET A 275 29.07 67.64 15.46
CA MET A 275 29.81 66.58 16.14
C MET A 275 30.51 65.66 15.14
N LYS A 276 29.87 65.32 14.02
CA LYS A 276 30.48 64.52 12.93
C LYS A 276 31.67 65.25 12.29
N ARG A 277 31.50 66.53 11.93
CA ARG A 277 32.57 67.38 11.36
C ARG A 277 33.77 67.50 12.30
N ASN A 278 33.52 67.80 13.57
CA ASN A 278 34.58 67.91 14.58
C ASN A 278 35.32 66.58 14.82
N TYR A 279 34.62 65.46 14.86
CA TYR A 279 35.25 64.14 14.98
C TYR A 279 36.10 63.78 13.76
N GLN A 280 35.67 64.13 12.54
CA GLN A 280 36.46 63.96 11.32
C GLN A 280 37.73 64.81 11.36
N SER A 281 37.64 66.10 11.72
CA SER A 281 38.81 66.97 11.86
C SER A 281 39.76 66.51 12.97
N TYR A 282 39.25 65.99 14.09
CA TYR A 282 40.06 65.40 15.16
C TYR A 282 40.84 64.16 14.68
N ARG A 283 40.19 63.22 13.97
CA ARG A 283 40.89 62.03 13.43
C ARG A 283 41.95 62.39 12.39
N GLN A 284 41.69 63.40 11.55
CA GLN A 284 42.69 63.96 10.63
C GLN A 284 43.91 64.53 11.38
N GLN A 285 43.69 65.27 12.47
CA GLN A 285 44.76 65.82 13.31
C GLN A 285 45.57 64.74 14.05
N GLN A 286 44.98 63.57 14.32
CA GLN A 286 45.68 62.43 14.91
C GLN A 286 46.42 61.56 13.88
N GLY A 287 46.47 61.94 12.60
CA GLY A 287 47.16 61.19 11.55
C GLY A 287 46.57 59.80 11.25
N GLN A 288 45.40 59.48 11.80
CA GLN A 288 44.73 58.22 11.47
C GLN A 288 44.12 58.33 10.07
N PRO A 289 44.34 57.34 9.18
CA PRO A 289 43.64 57.32 7.91
C PRO A 289 42.12 57.30 8.16
N LEU A 290 41.42 58.13 7.39
CA LEU A 290 39.99 57.98 7.20
C LEU A 290 39.75 56.62 6.55
N PRO A 291 38.80 55.79 7.03
CA PRO A 291 38.42 54.60 6.28
C PRO A 291 37.98 55.06 4.90
N GLU A 292 38.49 54.41 3.85
CA GLU A 292 38.16 54.79 2.48
C GLU A 292 36.68 54.54 2.21
N THR A 293 35.87 55.59 2.39
CA THR A 293 34.52 55.66 1.86
C THR A 293 34.62 55.84 0.35
N SER A 294 35.04 54.76 -0.31
CA SER A 294 35.09 54.60 -1.76
C SER A 294 33.82 55.18 -2.36
N GLY A 295 33.98 56.19 -3.22
CA GLY A 295 32.90 56.89 -3.93
C GLY A 295 32.14 56.02 -4.95
N SER A 296 32.29 54.69 -4.86
CA SER A 296 31.48 53.70 -5.55
C SER A 296 30.04 53.74 -5.02
N ASP A 297 29.25 54.58 -5.68
CA ASP A 297 27.79 54.71 -5.73
C ASP A 297 27.00 53.94 -4.66
N THR A 298 26.45 54.69 -3.70
CA THR A 298 25.59 54.15 -2.63
C THR A 298 24.28 53.55 -3.14
N ARG A 299 23.84 53.83 -4.38
CA ARG A 299 22.74 53.10 -5.03
C ARG A 299 23.11 51.64 -5.28
N THR A 300 24.31 51.37 -5.79
CA THR A 300 24.76 50.00 -6.09
C THR A 300 24.80 49.13 -4.83
N LYS A 301 25.30 49.67 -3.70
CA LYS A 301 25.37 48.92 -2.43
C LYS A 301 24.01 48.65 -1.82
N SER A 302 23.05 49.56 -1.95
CA SER A 302 21.67 49.35 -1.47
C SER A 302 20.89 48.37 -2.35
N ILE A 303 21.09 48.39 -3.67
CA ILE A 303 20.53 47.40 -4.60
C ILE A 303 21.06 45.99 -4.28
N VAL A 304 22.36 45.82 -4.05
CA VAL A 304 22.96 44.51 -3.74
C VAL A 304 22.39 43.90 -2.46
N ILE A 305 22.20 44.68 -1.39
CA ILE A 305 21.58 44.19 -0.15
C ILE A 305 20.13 43.76 -0.38
N GLY A 306 19.35 44.52 -1.15
CA GLY A 306 17.97 44.15 -1.51
C GLY A 306 17.88 42.86 -2.32
N VAL A 307 18.79 42.67 -3.30
CA VAL A 307 18.85 41.43 -4.12
C VAL A 307 19.24 40.22 -3.27
N ILE A 308 20.23 40.34 -2.38
CA ILE A 308 20.62 39.24 -1.48
C ILE A 308 19.47 38.87 -0.55
N GLY A 309 18.79 39.85 0.04
CA GLY A 309 17.61 39.60 0.89
C GLY A 309 16.49 38.87 0.15
N LEU A 310 16.19 39.28 -1.09
CA LEU A 310 15.20 38.60 -1.93
C LEU A 310 15.59 37.15 -2.25
N VAL A 311 16.85 36.91 -2.60
CA VAL A 311 17.37 35.56 -2.90
C VAL A 311 17.31 34.63 -1.69
N VAL A 312 17.59 35.13 -0.47
CA VAL A 312 17.47 34.34 0.76
C VAL A 312 16.02 33.98 1.07
N VAL A 313 15.07 34.91 0.90
CA VAL A 313 13.63 34.64 1.12
C VAL A 313 13.08 33.64 0.10
N VAL A 314 13.45 33.78 -1.18
CA VAL A 314 13.08 32.81 -2.23
C VAL A 314 13.72 31.44 -1.97
N GLY A 315 15.00 31.40 -1.55
CA GLY A 315 15.69 30.16 -1.20
C GLY A 315 15.01 29.42 -0.04
N LEU A 316 14.63 30.13 1.03
CA LEU A 316 13.86 29.57 2.14
C LEU A 316 12.49 29.04 1.69
N PHE A 317 11.79 29.73 0.79
CA PHE A 317 10.52 29.26 0.24
C PHE A 317 10.66 27.96 -0.57
N PHE A 318 11.75 27.81 -1.34
CA PHE A 318 12.05 26.55 -2.05
C PHE A 318 12.46 25.42 -1.09
N LEU A 319 13.24 25.70 -0.04
CA LEU A 319 13.60 24.70 0.97
C LEU A 319 12.36 24.17 1.72
N LEU A 320 11.38 25.03 2.02
CA LEU A 320 10.11 24.61 2.63
C LEU A 320 9.27 23.72 1.70
N LYS A 321 9.37 23.90 0.36
CA LYS A 321 8.73 23.00 -0.61
C LYS A 321 9.45 21.66 -0.80
N ALA A 322 10.72 21.54 -0.42
CA ALA A 322 11.44 20.27 -0.40
C ALA A 322 11.19 19.46 0.89
N ALA A 323 10.59 20.06 1.91
CA ALA A 323 10.38 19.47 3.23
C ALA A 323 9.03 18.75 3.41
N SER A 324 8.16 18.73 2.40
CA SER A 324 6.96 17.87 2.38
C SER A 324 7.35 16.44 2.05
N GLY A 325 7.89 15.72 3.04
CA GLY A 325 8.44 14.38 2.88
C GLY A 325 7.40 13.35 2.44
N GLN A 326 7.76 12.55 1.43
CA GLN A 326 7.06 11.31 1.09
C GLN A 326 7.40 10.27 2.17
N ALA A 327 6.64 10.22 3.27
CA ALA A 327 6.88 9.25 4.35
C ALA A 327 6.63 7.80 3.94
N ILE A 328 5.87 7.61 2.86
CA ILE A 328 5.48 6.32 2.27
C ILE A 328 5.86 6.34 0.79
N ARG A 329 6.45 5.25 0.29
CA ARG A 329 6.43 4.88 -1.12
C ARG A 329 5.86 3.47 -1.26
N ILE A 330 4.98 3.31 -2.23
CA ILE A 330 4.58 1.98 -2.70
C ILE A 330 5.51 1.65 -3.86
N GLN A 331 6.13 0.48 -3.82
CA GLN A 331 6.81 -0.14 -4.95
C GLN A 331 6.14 -1.49 -5.19
N MET A 332 6.08 -1.95 -6.43
CA MET A 332 5.79 -3.36 -6.71
C MET A 332 7.12 -4.09 -6.75
N ASP A 333 7.17 -5.30 -6.18
CA ASP A 333 8.30 -6.20 -6.31
C ASP A 333 8.17 -7.09 -7.56
N ASP A 334 9.15 -7.96 -7.77
CA ASP A 334 9.23 -8.85 -8.94
C ASP A 334 8.10 -9.90 -8.99
N SER A 335 7.31 -10.06 -7.92
CA SER A 335 6.10 -10.90 -7.90
C SER A 335 4.80 -10.13 -8.20
N GLY A 336 4.88 -8.79 -8.28
CA GLY A 336 3.74 -7.90 -8.42
C GLY A 336 3.07 -7.51 -7.10
N GLU A 337 3.59 -7.95 -5.95
CA GLU A 337 3.07 -7.53 -4.64
C GLU A 337 3.50 -6.10 -4.29
N ALA A 338 2.59 -5.34 -3.70
CA ALA A 338 2.76 -3.91 -3.42
C ALA A 338 3.48 -3.68 -2.08
N GLN A 339 4.81 -3.72 -2.10
CA GLN A 339 5.64 -3.43 -0.93
C GLN A 339 5.55 -1.96 -0.50
N ILE A 340 5.34 -1.75 0.80
CA ILE A 340 5.25 -0.44 1.43
C ILE A 340 6.61 -0.06 2.02
N LEU A 341 7.37 0.78 1.30
CA LEU A 341 8.62 1.33 1.79
C LEU A 341 8.36 2.55 2.68
N CYS A 342 8.77 2.43 3.92
CA CYS A 342 8.72 3.49 4.93
C CYS A 342 10.10 4.12 5.11
N PHE A 343 10.14 5.45 5.28
CA PHE A 343 11.39 6.16 5.53
C PHE A 343 11.57 6.43 7.03
N ALA A 344 12.75 6.05 7.55
CA ALA A 344 13.17 6.31 8.93
C ALA A 344 12.86 7.77 9.35
N PRO A 345 12.26 8.00 10.54
CA PRO A 345 12.00 7.05 11.64
C PRO A 345 10.67 6.28 11.52
N HIS A 346 10.23 5.88 10.32
CA HIS A 346 9.06 5.02 10.14
C HIS A 346 9.45 3.62 9.65
N ILE A 347 8.76 2.60 10.18
CA ILE A 347 8.88 1.19 9.80
C ILE A 347 7.57 0.67 9.18
N PRO A 348 7.61 -0.34 8.29
CA PRO A 348 6.41 -0.94 7.71
C PRO A 348 5.63 -1.76 8.74
N LYS A 349 4.30 -1.63 8.74
CA LYS A 349 3.39 -2.33 9.64
C LYS A 349 2.03 -2.55 8.97
N ASP A 350 1.56 -3.79 8.95
CA ASP A 350 0.32 -4.23 8.29
C ASP A 350 0.19 -3.64 6.87
N SER A 351 -0.64 -2.61 6.68
CA SER A 351 -0.91 -1.94 5.41
C SER A 351 -0.44 -0.46 5.39
N GLY A 352 0.62 -0.12 6.12
CA GLY A 352 1.14 1.25 6.16
C GLY A 352 2.48 1.40 6.87
N CYS A 353 2.79 2.63 7.26
CA CYS A 353 4.00 2.99 8.00
C CYS A 353 3.64 3.47 9.40
N CYS A 354 4.31 2.94 10.43
CA CYS A 354 4.23 3.43 11.79
C CYS A 354 5.53 4.10 12.22
N LEU A 355 5.46 4.97 13.24
CA LEU A 355 6.61 5.69 13.79
C LEU A 355 7.38 4.80 14.77
N ASP A 356 8.70 4.84 14.71
CA ASP A 356 9.70 4.21 15.59
C ASP A 356 10.80 5.26 15.84
N GLU A 357 10.54 6.22 16.75
CA GLU A 357 11.48 7.29 17.12
C GLU A 357 12.73 6.76 17.84
N ASN A 358 12.71 5.51 18.31
CA ASN A 358 13.77 4.92 19.14
C ASN A 358 14.58 3.79 18.46
N GLU A 359 14.27 3.47 17.21
CA GLU A 359 14.91 2.48 16.34
C GLU A 359 14.92 1.05 16.93
N ASN A 360 13.86 0.66 17.65
CA ASN A 360 13.75 -0.67 18.27
C ASN A 360 13.07 -1.74 17.37
N GLY A 361 12.49 -1.35 16.23
CA GLY A 361 11.77 -2.26 15.32
C GLY A 361 10.31 -2.51 15.69
N PHE A 362 9.75 -1.75 16.64
CA PHE A 362 8.34 -1.74 17.02
C PHE A 362 7.76 -0.33 16.81
N CYS A 363 6.45 -0.26 16.58
CA CYS A 363 5.77 1.03 16.51
C CYS A 363 5.74 1.69 17.90
N ASP A 364 6.19 2.93 18.07
CA ASP A 364 6.16 3.66 19.36
C ASP A 364 4.75 3.64 20.00
N PHE A 365 3.72 3.69 19.15
CA PHE A 365 2.32 3.66 19.57
C PHE A 365 1.85 2.26 20.03
N GLU A 366 2.43 1.18 19.49
CA GLU A 366 2.21 -0.17 20.03
C GLU A 366 2.98 -0.38 21.33
N GLU A 367 4.23 0.12 21.42
CA GLU A 367 5.02 0.10 22.65
C GLU A 367 4.32 0.86 23.78
N ASP A 368 3.84 2.09 23.55
CA ASP A 368 3.06 2.87 24.53
C ASP A 368 1.74 2.15 24.91
N ARG A 369 1.03 1.52 23.96
CA ARG A 369 -0.16 0.69 24.30
C ARG A 369 0.19 -0.57 25.10
N LEU A 370 1.40 -1.13 24.97
CA LEU A 370 1.85 -2.29 25.74
C LEU A 370 2.34 -1.91 27.14
N LEU A 371 3.09 -0.82 27.25
CA LEU A 371 3.62 -0.29 28.51
C LEU A 371 2.52 0.23 29.45
N ASN A 372 1.41 0.74 28.91
CA ASN A 372 0.27 1.25 29.69
C ASN A 372 -0.80 0.18 30.01
N ARG A 373 -0.59 -1.11 29.73
CA ARG A 373 -1.54 -2.17 30.15
C ARG A 373 -1.54 -2.35 31.68
N PRO A 374 -2.70 -2.65 32.29
CA PRO A 374 -2.79 -2.89 33.73
C PRO A 374 -2.20 -4.26 34.13
N GLU A 375 -1.77 -4.37 35.39
CA GLU A 375 -1.31 -5.63 36.00
C GLU A 375 -2.46 -6.60 36.32
N GLU A 376 -3.69 -6.08 36.48
CA GLU A 376 -4.92 -6.83 36.72
C GLU A 376 -5.99 -6.47 35.68
N ASP A 377 -6.79 -7.45 35.24
CA ASP A 377 -7.83 -7.22 34.23
C ASP A 377 -9.01 -6.40 34.76
N ALA A 378 -9.54 -5.49 33.93
CA ALA A 378 -10.82 -4.85 34.21
C ALA A 378 -11.97 -5.88 34.24
N ALA A 379 -12.80 -5.83 35.29
CA ALA A 379 -13.94 -6.75 35.46
C ALA A 379 -15.02 -6.62 34.35
N ILE A 380 -15.07 -5.45 33.72
CA ILE A 380 -15.74 -5.16 32.44
C ILE A 380 -14.80 -4.21 31.69
N CYS A 381 -14.53 -4.47 30.41
CA CYS A 381 -13.69 -3.63 29.56
C CYS A 381 -14.48 -2.99 28.40
N GLN A 382 -13.90 -1.97 27.77
CA GLN A 382 -14.35 -1.30 26.54
C GLN A 382 -13.24 -1.16 25.48
N ASP A 383 -11.97 -1.38 25.85
CA ASP A 383 -10.79 -1.42 24.96
C ASP A 383 -9.83 -2.52 25.44
N SER A 384 -9.14 -3.19 24.53
CA SER A 384 -8.14 -4.23 24.78
C SER A 384 -6.89 -3.73 25.53
N ILE A 385 -6.68 -2.42 25.65
CA ILE A 385 -5.68 -1.80 26.52
C ILE A 385 -6.03 -1.90 28.01
N GLU A 386 -7.33 -2.07 28.34
CA GLU A 386 -7.81 -2.25 29.73
C GLU A 386 -7.62 -3.70 30.24
N CYS A 387 -6.91 -4.53 29.45
CA CYS A 387 -6.67 -5.94 29.69
C CYS A 387 -5.17 -6.24 29.80
N THR A 388 -4.84 -7.21 30.65
CA THR A 388 -3.47 -7.72 30.86
C THR A 388 -2.81 -8.19 29.56
N ALA A 389 -1.48 -8.27 29.55
CA ALA A 389 -0.72 -8.72 28.38
C ALA A 389 -1.17 -10.12 27.89
N GLY A 390 -1.28 -10.27 26.57
CA GLY A 390 -1.80 -11.49 25.93
C GLY A 390 -3.33 -11.62 25.88
N LYS A 391 -4.08 -10.67 26.45
CA LYS A 391 -5.54 -10.61 26.36
C LYS A 391 -6.03 -9.43 25.51
N SER A 392 -7.28 -9.57 25.04
CA SER A 392 -8.05 -8.52 24.38
C SER A 392 -9.40 -8.35 25.08
N CYS A 393 -10.07 -7.23 24.81
CA CYS A 393 -11.43 -7.02 25.29
C CYS A 393 -12.41 -7.73 24.35
N ILE A 394 -12.96 -8.87 24.77
CA ILE A 394 -13.85 -9.72 23.97
C ILE A 394 -15.25 -9.67 24.59
N ASP A 395 -16.22 -9.10 23.86
CA ASP A 395 -17.61 -8.85 24.32
C ASP A 395 -17.69 -8.26 25.75
N GLY A 396 -16.80 -7.31 26.03
CA GLY A 396 -16.71 -6.59 27.31
C GLY A 396 -15.96 -7.32 28.43
N LYS A 397 -15.22 -8.41 28.14
CA LYS A 397 -14.39 -9.15 29.11
C LYS A 397 -12.96 -9.33 28.61
N CYS A 398 -11.98 -9.21 29.52
CA CYS A 398 -10.58 -9.47 29.20
C CYS A 398 -10.30 -10.98 29.11
N LEU A 399 -10.10 -11.48 27.88
CA LEU A 399 -9.91 -12.90 27.55
C LEU A 399 -8.84 -13.07 26.47
N SER A 400 -8.28 -14.27 26.33
CA SER A 400 -7.56 -14.68 25.10
C SER A 400 -8.42 -15.60 24.25
N LEU A 401 -8.15 -15.68 22.94
CA LEU A 401 -8.94 -16.53 22.03
C LEU A 401 -8.79 -18.02 22.39
N ASP A 402 -7.62 -18.44 22.87
CA ASP A 402 -7.34 -19.83 23.32
C ASP A 402 -8.19 -20.25 24.54
N GLN A 403 -8.81 -19.31 25.24
CA GLN A 403 -9.74 -19.58 26.35
C GLN A 403 -11.19 -19.76 25.89
N LEU A 404 -11.51 -19.37 24.64
CA LEU A 404 -12.84 -19.48 24.06
C LEU A 404 -13.01 -20.73 23.21
N TYR A 405 -11.95 -21.17 22.52
CA TYR A 405 -11.97 -22.36 21.67
C TYR A 405 -11.47 -23.60 22.41
N GLN A 406 -12.16 -24.73 22.24
CA GLN A 406 -11.72 -26.01 22.79
C GLN A 406 -10.66 -26.62 21.85
N THR A 407 -9.40 -26.55 22.25
CA THR A 407 -8.24 -27.02 21.47
C THR A 407 -7.79 -28.45 21.84
N THR A 408 -8.47 -29.10 22.78
CA THR A 408 -8.07 -30.42 23.33
C THR A 408 -9.21 -31.42 23.34
N GLN A 409 -8.87 -32.72 23.23
CA GLN A 409 -9.80 -33.86 23.21
C GLN A 409 -10.78 -33.92 22.01
N CYS A 410 -10.51 -33.14 20.96
CA CYS A 410 -11.26 -33.18 19.71
C CYS A 410 -11.12 -34.53 18.98
N ARG A 411 -12.21 -35.02 18.37
CA ARG A 411 -12.17 -36.14 17.42
C ARG A 411 -11.76 -35.67 16.01
N HIS A 412 -12.25 -34.50 15.62
CA HIS A 412 -11.90 -33.78 14.40
C HIS A 412 -11.50 -32.35 14.80
N ARG A 413 -10.43 -31.83 14.19
CA ARG A 413 -9.95 -30.46 14.37
C ARG A 413 -10.29 -29.64 13.16
N CYS A 414 -10.90 -28.48 13.37
CA CYS A 414 -11.23 -27.53 12.32
C CYS A 414 -10.34 -26.30 12.42
N ASN A 415 -10.05 -25.71 11.25
CA ASN A 415 -9.44 -24.42 11.06
C ASN A 415 -10.43 -23.51 10.33
N LEU A 416 -10.41 -22.22 10.65
CA LEU A 416 -11.23 -21.22 9.94
C LEU A 416 -10.53 -20.82 8.64
N GLU A 417 -11.15 -21.12 7.51
CA GLU A 417 -10.57 -20.85 6.18
C GLU A 417 -11.05 -19.48 5.66
N SER A 418 -12.36 -19.24 5.65
CA SER A 418 -12.93 -17.95 5.27
C SER A 418 -14.27 -17.66 5.95
N VAL A 419 -14.65 -16.38 5.96
CA VAL A 419 -15.92 -15.88 6.51
C VAL A 419 -16.54 -14.94 5.49
N ARG A 420 -17.82 -15.14 5.18
CA ARG A 420 -18.64 -14.14 4.48
C ARG A 420 -19.23 -13.18 5.50
N VAL A 421 -18.78 -11.93 5.47
CA VAL A 421 -19.28 -10.86 6.34
C VAL A 421 -20.03 -9.83 5.49
N GLU A 422 -21.24 -9.46 5.89
CA GLU A 422 -22.03 -8.40 5.26
C GLU A 422 -22.23 -7.22 6.20
N THR A 423 -22.27 -6.00 5.65
CA THR A 423 -22.51 -4.76 6.41
C THR A 423 -23.97 -4.31 6.28
N SER A 424 -24.46 -3.58 7.27
CA SER A 424 -25.85 -3.05 7.24
C SER A 424 -26.09 -1.95 6.20
N ASP A 425 -25.04 -1.39 5.60
CA ASP A 425 -25.09 -0.48 4.44
C ASP A 425 -25.01 -1.21 3.09
N GLY A 426 -24.79 -2.53 3.08
CA GLY A 426 -24.95 -3.40 1.91
C GLY A 426 -23.65 -3.85 1.23
N GLU A 427 -22.50 -3.67 1.88
CA GLU A 427 -21.21 -4.22 1.42
C GLU A 427 -21.08 -5.69 1.83
N ALA A 428 -20.42 -6.50 1.02
CA ALA A 428 -20.24 -7.93 1.26
C ALA A 428 -18.78 -8.34 1.01
N TYR A 429 -18.19 -9.08 1.94
CA TYR A 429 -16.78 -9.44 1.95
C TYR A 429 -16.63 -10.94 2.20
N LEU A 430 -15.73 -11.59 1.46
CA LEU A 430 -15.25 -12.94 1.77
C LEU A 430 -13.80 -12.79 2.25
N VAL A 431 -13.56 -13.07 3.53
CA VAL A 431 -12.28 -12.75 4.20
C VAL A 431 -11.74 -13.93 5.01
N GLY A 432 -10.45 -14.21 4.85
CA GLY A 432 -9.72 -15.19 5.65
C GLY A 432 -9.22 -14.65 6.99
N PRO A 433 -8.52 -15.48 7.80
CA PRO A 433 -7.89 -15.09 9.05
C PRO A 433 -7.00 -13.84 8.94
N ASN A 434 -7.18 -12.90 9.87
CA ASN A 434 -6.56 -11.57 9.94
C ASN A 434 -6.91 -10.58 8.80
N LEU A 435 -7.73 -10.97 7.83
CA LEU A 435 -8.27 -10.08 6.80
C LEU A 435 -9.60 -9.44 7.22
N GLY A 436 -10.06 -8.44 6.47
CA GLY A 436 -11.23 -7.64 6.83
C GLY A 436 -11.43 -6.42 5.92
N GLY A 437 -12.07 -5.38 6.46
CA GLY A 437 -12.45 -4.17 5.73
C GLY A 437 -12.24 -2.88 6.52
N TYR A 438 -12.45 -1.75 5.84
CA TYR A 438 -12.35 -0.41 6.41
C TYR A 438 -13.49 0.47 5.87
N THR A 439 -13.95 1.44 6.67
CA THR A 439 -14.95 2.41 6.20
C THR A 439 -14.31 3.67 5.63
N ALA A 440 -15.08 4.42 4.83
CA ALA A 440 -14.72 5.74 4.32
C ALA A 440 -13.99 6.63 5.35
N ALA A 441 -12.92 7.29 4.91
CA ALA A 441 -11.96 8.07 5.70
C ALA A 441 -11.15 7.31 6.78
N GLY A 442 -11.19 5.97 6.82
CA GLY A 442 -10.24 5.13 7.57
C GLY A 442 -10.33 5.21 9.10
N GLY A 443 -11.38 5.82 9.65
CA GLY A 443 -11.59 5.92 11.10
C GLY A 443 -12.22 4.69 11.75
N ILE A 444 -12.62 3.69 10.96
CA ILE A 444 -12.90 2.33 11.43
C ILE A 444 -12.22 1.34 10.47
N GLU A 445 -11.53 0.36 11.07
CA GLU A 445 -11.06 -0.88 10.48
C GLU A 445 -11.72 -2.03 11.25
N TRP A 446 -12.05 -3.13 10.56
CA TRP A 446 -12.48 -4.37 11.20
C TRP A 446 -11.79 -5.56 10.54
N LYS A 447 -11.46 -6.60 11.31
CA LYS A 447 -10.82 -7.81 10.80
C LYS A 447 -11.19 -9.08 11.57
N VAL A 448 -11.38 -10.18 10.85
CA VAL A 448 -11.55 -11.51 11.44
C VAL A 448 -10.23 -11.90 12.10
N LYS A 449 -10.23 -12.27 13.38
CA LYS A 449 -9.00 -12.78 14.02
C LYS A 449 -8.76 -14.23 13.60
N ALA A 450 -7.49 -14.57 13.36
CA ALA A 450 -7.08 -15.96 13.37
C ALA A 450 -7.41 -16.61 14.73
N ILE A 451 -7.88 -17.86 14.67
CA ILE A 451 -8.24 -18.68 15.82
C ILE A 451 -7.39 -19.96 15.81
N PRO A 452 -7.02 -20.51 16.98
CA PRO A 452 -6.29 -21.77 17.06
C PRO A 452 -7.18 -22.94 16.61
N GLU A 453 -6.58 -24.05 16.16
CA GLU A 453 -7.29 -25.31 15.86
C GLU A 453 -8.29 -25.68 16.95
N TYR A 454 -9.57 -25.81 16.58
CA TYR A 454 -10.67 -26.03 17.52
C TYR A 454 -11.38 -27.35 17.22
N CYS A 455 -12.00 -27.93 18.26
CA CYS A 455 -12.92 -29.06 18.07
C CYS A 455 -14.13 -28.58 17.27
N GLN A 456 -14.55 -29.34 16.24
CA GLN A 456 -15.78 -29.04 15.51
C GLN A 456 -16.96 -28.88 16.49
N THR A 457 -17.67 -27.76 16.42
CA THR A 457 -18.83 -27.45 17.27
C THR A 457 -20.10 -27.32 16.43
N ALA A 458 -21.26 -27.27 17.07
CA ALA A 458 -22.53 -27.04 16.39
C ALA A 458 -22.81 -25.56 16.06
N GLU A 459 -21.99 -24.63 16.55
CA GLU A 459 -22.14 -23.19 16.34
C GLU A 459 -20.77 -22.50 16.54
N LEU A 460 -20.00 -22.38 15.46
CA LEU A 460 -18.75 -21.63 15.49
C LEU A 460 -19.05 -20.13 15.60
N LYS A 461 -18.56 -19.48 16.66
CA LYS A 461 -18.51 -18.01 16.75
C LYS A 461 -17.17 -17.50 16.22
N VAL A 462 -17.22 -16.59 15.27
CA VAL A 462 -16.09 -15.89 14.64
C VAL A 462 -15.70 -14.67 15.49
N PRO A 463 -14.41 -14.45 15.81
CA PRO A 463 -13.96 -13.25 16.51
C PRO A 463 -13.67 -12.13 15.50
N ILE A 464 -14.47 -11.07 15.51
CA ILE A 464 -14.22 -9.87 14.69
C ILE A 464 -13.63 -8.77 15.58
N GLN A 465 -12.38 -8.38 15.31
CA GLN A 465 -11.72 -7.22 15.91
C GLN A 465 -12.19 -5.94 15.23
N ILE A 466 -12.60 -4.95 16.02
CA ILE A 466 -13.03 -3.61 15.59
C ILE A 466 -12.04 -2.59 16.12
N ILE A 467 -11.34 -1.90 15.22
CA ILE A 467 -10.32 -0.89 15.53
C ILE A 467 -10.84 0.48 15.09
N LYS A 468 -11.04 1.39 16.04
CA LYS A 468 -11.49 2.77 15.81
C LYS A 468 -10.30 3.70 15.83
N LYS A 469 -10.10 4.45 14.75
CA LYS A 469 -8.96 5.34 14.52
C LYS A 469 -9.41 6.80 14.46
N SER A 470 -8.60 7.71 14.99
CA SER A 470 -8.80 9.16 14.91
C SER A 470 -7.46 9.83 14.60
N SER A 471 -7.37 10.49 13.44
CA SER A 471 -6.11 11.08 12.95
C SER A 471 -4.94 10.08 12.96
N GLY A 472 -5.19 8.86 12.48
CA GLY A 472 -4.22 7.75 12.44
C GLY A 472 -4.05 6.97 13.76
N LYS A 473 -4.28 7.59 14.92
CA LYS A 473 -4.13 6.93 16.22
C LYS A 473 -5.32 6.02 16.54
N ILE A 474 -5.08 4.82 17.06
CA ILE A 474 -6.15 3.97 17.60
C ILE A 474 -6.67 4.60 18.89
N ILE A 475 -7.99 4.63 19.05
CA ILE A 475 -8.69 5.22 20.21
C ILE A 475 -9.74 4.29 20.84
N ASN A 476 -10.03 3.17 20.19
CA ASN A 476 -10.75 2.03 20.76
C ASN A 476 -10.43 0.77 19.93
N ASP A 477 -10.29 -0.39 20.57
CA ASP A 477 -9.90 -1.66 19.95
C ASP A 477 -10.45 -2.85 20.76
N TYR A 478 -11.44 -3.56 20.22
CA TYR A 478 -12.16 -4.64 20.90
C TYR A 478 -12.53 -5.76 19.92
N ILE A 479 -12.84 -6.95 20.44
CA ILE A 479 -13.32 -8.09 19.69
C ILE A 479 -14.79 -8.33 20.06
N THR A 480 -15.61 -8.70 19.07
CA THR A 480 -16.96 -9.23 19.29
C THR A 480 -17.11 -10.60 18.62
N MET A 481 -17.78 -11.53 19.30
CA MET A 481 -17.93 -12.92 18.85
C MET A 481 -19.28 -13.10 18.15
N LEU A 482 -19.28 -13.37 16.85
CA LEU A 482 -20.50 -13.55 16.04
C LEU A 482 -20.58 -14.97 15.48
N GLY A 483 -21.65 -15.69 15.79
CA GLY A 483 -22.04 -16.91 15.10
C GLY A 483 -22.70 -16.63 13.76
N GLN A 484 -22.91 -17.66 12.94
CA GLN A 484 -23.60 -17.52 11.65
C GLN A 484 -25.04 -17.01 11.84
N GLY A 485 -25.39 -15.93 11.16
CA GLY A 485 -26.65 -15.20 11.31
C GLY A 485 -26.71 -14.21 12.49
N GLU A 486 -25.63 -14.05 13.28
CA GLU A 486 -25.57 -13.01 14.32
C GLU A 486 -25.06 -11.67 13.76
N LYS A 487 -25.71 -10.59 14.20
CA LYS A 487 -25.35 -9.21 13.87
C LYS A 487 -24.66 -8.52 15.04
N SER A 488 -23.58 -7.78 14.78
CA SER A 488 -22.86 -6.98 15.77
C SER A 488 -23.71 -5.87 16.38
N ALA A 489 -23.26 -5.33 17.52
CA ALA A 489 -23.72 -4.00 17.96
C ALA A 489 -23.37 -2.93 16.90
N VAL A 490 -24.12 -1.81 16.89
CA VAL A 490 -23.90 -0.71 15.94
C VAL A 490 -22.53 -0.07 16.16
N ILE A 491 -21.69 -0.11 15.13
CA ILE A 491 -20.34 0.44 15.09
C ILE A 491 -20.42 1.85 14.52
N THR A 492 -20.31 2.88 15.36
CA THR A 492 -20.32 4.29 14.95
C THR A 492 -18.91 4.83 14.73
N HIS A 493 -18.69 5.57 13.64
CA HIS A 493 -17.42 6.22 13.31
C HIS A 493 -17.08 7.35 14.30
N PRO A 494 -15.86 7.39 14.87
CA PRO A 494 -15.57 8.22 16.03
C PRO A 494 -15.72 9.73 15.77
N ALA A 495 -15.33 10.19 14.57
CA ALA A 495 -15.48 11.60 14.17
C ALA A 495 -16.83 11.94 13.52
N SER A 496 -17.68 10.95 13.23
CA SER A 496 -18.92 11.16 12.44
C SER A 496 -20.05 10.23 12.86
N LYS A 497 -20.97 10.74 13.68
CA LYS A 497 -22.19 10.02 14.10
C LYS A 497 -23.19 9.69 12.98
N LYS A 498 -22.88 10.04 11.73
CA LYS A 498 -23.66 9.67 10.54
C LYS A 498 -23.18 8.37 9.89
N VAL A 499 -21.88 8.05 10.03
CA VAL A 499 -21.29 6.82 9.51
C VAL A 499 -21.40 5.79 10.62
N GLN A 500 -22.30 4.83 10.43
CA GLN A 500 -22.54 3.75 11.38
C GLN A 500 -23.08 2.52 10.64
N PHE A 501 -22.61 1.34 11.04
CA PHE A 501 -23.01 0.07 10.44
C PHE A 501 -23.05 -1.04 11.50
N GLN A 502 -23.62 -2.18 11.14
CA GLN A 502 -23.47 -3.47 11.83
C GLN A 502 -22.79 -4.45 10.88
N LEU A 503 -22.06 -5.41 11.43
CA LEU A 503 -21.52 -6.56 10.71
C LEU A 503 -22.37 -7.79 10.97
N GLU A 504 -22.56 -8.64 9.96
CA GLU A 504 -23.27 -9.91 10.06
C GLU A 504 -22.38 -11.02 9.48
N VAL A 505 -22.19 -12.11 10.22
CA VAL A 505 -21.54 -13.31 9.70
C VAL A 505 -22.59 -14.11 8.95
N VAL A 506 -22.58 -14.04 7.62
CA VAL A 506 -23.59 -14.70 6.77
C VAL A 506 -23.22 -16.15 6.50
N ASP A 507 -21.93 -16.43 6.29
CA ASP A 507 -21.43 -17.77 6.02
C ASP A 507 -20.01 -17.98 6.56
N VAL A 508 -19.65 -19.24 6.84
CA VAL A 508 -18.38 -19.62 7.46
C VAL A 508 -17.84 -20.90 6.83
N THR A 509 -16.62 -20.84 6.30
CA THR A 509 -15.92 -22.00 5.71
C THR A 509 -14.92 -22.56 6.72
N GLU A 510 -15.16 -23.80 7.15
CA GLU A 510 -14.29 -24.55 8.06
C GLU A 510 -13.58 -25.69 7.30
N SER A 511 -12.27 -25.80 7.46
CA SER A 511 -11.48 -26.94 6.95
C SER A 511 -11.16 -27.89 8.12
N CYS A 512 -11.67 -29.12 8.07
CA CYS A 512 -11.67 -30.05 9.21
C CYS A 512 -10.98 -31.40 8.90
N ASN A 513 -10.13 -31.85 9.83
CA ASN A 513 -9.41 -33.12 9.82
C ASN A 513 -9.82 -34.01 11.01
#